data_AF-A0A961VYL1-F1
#
_entry.id   AF-A0A961VYL1-F1
#
_cell.length_a   1.000
_cell.length_b   1.000
_cell.length_c   1.000
_cell.angle_alpha   90.00
_cell.angle_beta   90.00
_cell.angle_gamma   90.00
#
_symmetry.space_group_name_H-M   'P 1'
#
loop_
_entity.id
_entity.type
_entity.pdbx_description
1 polymer ?
#
loop_
_entity_poly.entity_id
_entity_poly.type
_entity_poly.pdbx_seq_one_letter_code
_entity_poly.pdbx_strand_id
1 'polypeptide(L)'
;MHDLWLEFSSYVSHLNASTLFTIGVLIAGSSYVLKQNVDSGILTTMFVLAFQAGAFVLNFVFMKLNLTIFASPDANIIAISTIGMMIALLFMIFVMRTSSAVADVFRPTVTREGNSTLPSTIPRR
;
A
#
# COMPACT_ATOMS: atom_id res chain seq x y z
N MET A 1 -7.28 24.44 16.42
CA MET A 1 -7.46 23.33 15.44
C MET A 1 -8.25 23.77 14.21
N HIS A 2 -9.28 24.62 14.35
CA HIS A 2 -10.11 25.07 13.22
C HIS A 2 -9.32 25.85 12.14
N ASP A 3 -8.34 26.67 12.53
CA ASP A 3 -7.55 27.47 11.58
C ASP A 3 -6.60 26.64 10.72
N LEU A 4 -5.98 25.60 11.30
CA LEU A 4 -5.11 24.66 10.58
C LEU A 4 -5.86 23.86 9.50
N TRP A 5 -7.11 23.51 9.78
CA TRP A 5 -7.95 22.79 8.81
C TRP A 5 -8.30 23.67 7.61
N LEU A 6 -8.61 24.96 7.83
CA LEU A 6 -8.89 25.92 6.77
C LEU A 6 -7.64 26.19 5.91
N GLU A 7 -6.47 26.31 6.53
CA GLU A 7 -5.20 26.45 5.81
C GLU A 7 -4.86 25.21 4.98
N PHE A 8 -5.09 24.01 5.52
CA PHE A 8 -4.89 22.76 4.79
C PHE A 8 -5.85 22.62 3.61
N SER A 9 -7.13 22.91 3.82
CA SER A 9 -8.13 22.90 2.75
C SER A 9 -7.79 23.89 1.64
N SER A 10 -7.37 25.11 2.02
CA SER A 10 -6.90 26.12 1.07
C SER A 10 -5.66 25.64 0.33
N TYR A 11 -4.69 25.04 1.02
CA TYR A 11 -3.50 24.47 0.40
C TYR A 11 -3.86 23.43 -0.68
N VAL A 12 -4.75 22.48 -0.38
CA VAL A 12 -5.18 21.44 -1.34
C VAL A 12 -5.91 22.06 -2.54
N SER A 13 -6.75 23.09 -2.33
CA SER A 13 -7.47 23.75 -3.42
C SER A 13 -6.58 24.58 -4.36
N HIS A 14 -5.40 25.00 -3.89
CA HIS A 14 -4.43 25.75 -4.70
C HIS A 14 -3.41 24.86 -5.42
N LEU A 15 -3.49 23.52 -5.27
CA LEU A 15 -2.64 22.61 -6.02
C LEU A 15 -3.01 22.62 -7.51
N ASN A 16 -1.99 22.57 -8.36
CA ASN A 16 -2.19 22.51 -9.79
C ASN A 16 -2.96 21.24 -10.20
N ALA A 17 -3.89 21.38 -11.15
CA ALA A 17 -4.68 20.26 -11.66
C ALA A 17 -3.78 19.15 -12.26
N SER A 18 -2.66 19.53 -12.88
CA SER A 18 -1.64 18.59 -13.39
C SER A 18 -0.95 17.80 -12.29
N THR A 19 -0.68 18.43 -11.14
CA THR A 19 -0.13 17.78 -9.93
C THR A 19 -1.12 16.75 -9.39
N LEU A 20 -2.38 17.15 -9.24
CA LEU A 20 -3.46 16.25 -8.79
C LEU A 20 -3.67 15.07 -9.76
N PHE A 21 -3.61 15.33 -11.07
CA PHE A 21 -3.69 14.29 -12.09
C PHE A 21 -2.52 13.30 -12.00
N THR A 22 -1.28 13.81 -11.89
CA THR A 22 -0.07 12.96 -11.77
C THR A 22 -0.13 12.07 -10.53
N ILE A 23 -0.59 12.64 -9.41
CA ILE A 23 -0.86 11.89 -8.18
C ILE A 23 -1.93 10.82 -8.43
N GLY A 24 -3.02 11.14 -9.12
CA GLY A 24 -4.07 10.19 -9.48
C GLY A 24 -3.56 9.00 -10.31
N VAL A 25 -2.68 9.26 -11.29
CA VAL A 25 -2.04 8.21 -12.09
C VAL A 25 -1.12 7.34 -11.23
N LEU A 26 -0.33 7.95 -10.34
CA LEU A 26 0.52 7.21 -9.40
C LEU A 26 -0.31 6.32 -8.46
N ILE A 27 -1.45 6.80 -7.97
CA ILE A 27 -2.38 6.04 -7.14
C ILE A 27 -2.92 4.83 -7.90
N ALA A 28 -3.40 5.04 -9.12
CA ALA A 28 -3.94 3.98 -9.96
C ALA A 28 -2.85 2.92 -10.29
N GLY A 29 -1.64 3.36 -10.63
CA GLY A 29 -0.50 2.49 -10.92
C GLY A 29 -0.07 1.68 -9.72
N SER A 30 0.12 2.31 -8.56
CA SER A 30 0.49 1.64 -7.31
C SER A 30 -0.58 0.67 -6.82
N SER A 31 -1.85 1.04 -6.96
CA SER A 31 -2.98 0.17 -6.64
C SER A 31 -3.01 -1.07 -7.54
N TYR A 32 -2.69 -0.92 -8.84
CA TYR A 32 -2.56 -2.05 -9.74
C TYR A 32 -1.43 -3.00 -9.31
N VAL A 33 -0.25 -2.47 -8.98
CA VAL A 33 0.90 -3.27 -8.52
C VAL A 33 0.60 -4.00 -7.21
N LEU A 34 0.01 -3.30 -6.24
CA LEU A 34 -0.38 -3.91 -4.95
C LEU A 34 -1.45 -4.97 -5.14
N LYS A 35 -2.45 -4.75 -5.98
CA LYS A 35 -3.51 -5.73 -6.24
C LYS A 35 -2.94 -7.04 -6.80
N GLN A 36 -1.90 -6.97 -7.64
CA GLN A 36 -1.21 -8.14 -8.18
C GLN A 36 -0.44 -8.93 -7.11
N ASN A 37 -0.08 -8.30 -5.98
CA ASN A 37 0.74 -8.93 -4.92
C ASN A 37 -0.05 -9.30 -3.66
N VAL A 38 -1.05 -8.50 -3.27
CA VAL A 38 -1.77 -8.58 -1.98
C VAL A 38 -3.05 -9.41 -2.06
N ASP A 39 -3.53 -9.70 -3.28
CA ASP A 39 -4.77 -10.45 -3.57
C ASP A 39 -6.01 -9.94 -2.81
N SER A 40 -5.96 -8.67 -2.38
CA SER A 40 -7.04 -7.98 -1.67
C SER A 40 -7.14 -6.55 -2.17
N GLY A 41 -8.15 -6.30 -3.02
CA GLY A 41 -8.39 -4.99 -3.61
C GLY A 41 -8.71 -3.92 -2.57
N ILE A 42 -9.47 -4.26 -1.53
CA ILE A 42 -9.90 -3.32 -0.49
C ILE A 42 -8.70 -2.84 0.33
N LEU A 43 -7.86 -3.77 0.79
CA LEU A 43 -6.68 -3.43 1.60
C LEU A 43 -5.70 -2.56 0.79
N THR A 44 -5.58 -2.88 -0.49
CA THR A 44 -4.79 -2.10 -1.45
C THR A 44 -5.30 -0.66 -1.59
N THR A 45 -6.61 -0.47 -1.82
CA THR A 45 -7.20 0.86 -1.96
C THR A 45 -7.08 1.67 -0.66
N MET A 46 -7.34 1.06 0.50
CA MET A 46 -7.22 1.73 1.80
C MET A 46 -5.77 2.17 2.07
N PHE A 47 -4.80 1.31 1.75
CA PHE A 47 -3.39 1.65 1.90
C PHE A 47 -2.98 2.83 1.03
N VAL A 48 -3.36 2.82 -0.25
CA VAL A 48 -3.00 3.90 -1.18
C VAL A 48 -3.65 5.23 -0.78
N LEU A 49 -4.92 5.20 -0.35
CA LEU A 49 -5.61 6.40 0.16
C LEU A 49 -4.97 6.95 1.44
N ALA A 50 -4.63 6.07 2.39
CA ALA A 50 -3.98 6.47 3.64
C ALA A 50 -2.58 7.04 3.38
N PHE A 51 -1.82 6.41 2.49
CA PHE A 51 -0.52 6.90 2.07
C PHE A 51 -0.61 8.28 1.42
N GLN A 52 -1.57 8.47 0.51
CA GLN A 52 -1.76 9.75 -0.17
C GLN A 52 -2.16 10.88 0.80
N ALA A 53 -3.10 10.60 1.70
CA ALA A 53 -3.48 11.55 2.74
C ALA A 53 -2.26 11.93 3.61
N GLY A 54 -1.42 10.95 3.95
CA GLY A 54 -0.16 11.18 4.65
C GLY A 54 0.81 12.07 3.87
N ALA A 55 0.95 11.88 2.56
CA ALA A 55 1.82 12.69 1.71
C ALA A 55 1.35 14.16 1.62
N PHE A 56 0.04 14.41 1.53
CA PHE A 56 -0.52 15.76 1.58
C PHE A 56 -0.23 16.46 2.91
N VAL A 57 -0.46 15.76 4.03
CA VAL A 57 -0.22 16.30 5.37
C VAL A 57 1.28 16.55 5.59
N LEU A 58 2.15 15.62 5.18
CA LEU A 58 3.59 15.76 5.33
C LEU A 58 4.13 16.97 4.55
N ASN A 59 3.68 17.17 3.30
CA ASN A 59 4.09 18.33 2.52
C ASN A 59 3.56 19.65 3.11
N PHE A 60 2.33 19.67 3.65
CA PHE A 60 1.81 20.83 4.37
C PHE A 60 2.64 21.18 5.61
N VAL A 61 3.04 20.17 6.39
CA VAL A 61 3.92 20.35 7.56
C VAL A 61 5.31 20.85 7.13
N PHE A 62 5.90 20.30 6.07
CA PHE A 62 7.18 20.75 5.54
C PHE A 62 7.13 22.21 5.10
N MET A 63 6.04 22.62 4.45
CA MET A 63 5.81 24.02 4.08
C MET A 63 5.74 24.93 5.32
N LYS A 64 5.06 24.50 6.39
CA LYS A 64 4.99 25.25 7.66
C LYS A 64 6.34 25.35 8.39
N LEU A 65 7.19 24.34 8.24
CA LEU A 65 8.55 24.30 8.80
C LEU A 65 9.60 24.96 7.87
N ASN A 66 9.18 25.51 6.74
CA ASN A 66 10.05 26.11 5.71
C ASN A 66 11.12 25.14 5.17
N LEU A 67 10.83 23.84 5.23
CA LEU A 67 11.65 22.77 4.68
C LEU A 67 11.21 22.54 3.23
N THR A 68 11.97 23.07 2.28
CA THR A 68 11.71 22.89 0.84
C THR A 68 12.80 22.04 0.21
N ILE A 69 12.39 20.96 -0.48
CA ILE A 69 13.31 20.08 -1.23
C ILE A 69 13.56 20.67 -2.62
N PHE A 70 12.51 21.23 -3.22
CA PHE A 70 12.47 21.96 -4.47
C PHE A 70 11.79 23.32 -4.27
N ALA A 71 12.14 24.29 -5.11
CA ALA A 71 11.56 25.63 -5.09
C ALA A 71 10.05 25.66 -5.41
N SER A 72 9.52 24.64 -6.10
CA SER A 72 8.09 24.53 -6.39
C SER A 72 7.37 23.56 -5.44
N PRO A 73 6.26 23.98 -4.79
CA PRO A 73 5.50 23.13 -3.88
C PRO A 73 4.86 21.91 -4.58
N ASP A 74 4.57 22.03 -5.88
CA ASP A 74 4.10 20.92 -6.72
C ASP A 74 5.17 19.84 -6.93
N ALA A 75 6.42 20.22 -7.18
CA ALA A 75 7.50 19.23 -7.33
C ALA A 75 7.80 18.53 -6.00
N ASN A 76 7.69 19.26 -4.89
CA ASN A 76 7.83 18.68 -3.55
C ASN A 76 6.79 17.60 -3.29
N ILE A 77 5.51 17.87 -3.60
CA ILE A 77 4.46 16.90 -3.34
C ILE A 77 4.59 15.66 -4.23
N ILE A 78 4.98 15.85 -5.50
CA ILE A 78 5.21 14.74 -6.43
C ILE A 78 6.39 13.89 -5.97
N ALA A 79 7.50 14.53 -5.57
CA ALA A 79 8.69 13.83 -5.08
C ALA A 79 8.40 13.06 -3.80
N ILE A 80 7.76 13.68 -2.81
CA ILE A 80 7.38 13.03 -1.54
C ILE A 80 6.44 11.87 -1.80
N SER A 81 5.43 12.06 -2.64
CA SER A 81 4.46 11.01 -2.99
C SER A 81 5.17 9.85 -3.69
N THR A 82 6.03 10.12 -4.67
CA THR A 82 6.73 9.09 -5.46
C THR A 82 7.72 8.30 -4.62
N ILE A 83 8.59 8.98 -3.87
CA ILE A 83 9.61 8.35 -3.01
C ILE A 83 8.92 7.55 -1.90
N GLY A 84 7.93 8.14 -1.23
CA GLY A 84 7.22 7.44 -0.18
C GLY A 84 6.44 6.23 -0.72
N MET A 85 5.85 6.30 -1.93
CA MET A 85 5.19 5.13 -2.55
C MET A 85 6.18 4.01 -2.83
N MET A 86 7.36 4.34 -3.37
CA MET A 86 8.41 3.34 -3.60
C MET A 86 8.80 2.64 -2.30
N ILE A 87 9.04 3.40 -1.23
CA ILE A 87 9.38 2.85 0.09
C ILE A 87 8.23 2.01 0.65
N ALA A 88 6.99 2.50 0.55
CA ALA A 88 5.80 1.85 1.07
C ALA A 88 5.50 0.53 0.34
N LEU A 89 5.69 0.50 -0.99
CA LEU A 89 5.59 -0.72 -1.80
C LEU A 89 6.67 -1.74 -1.42
N LEU A 90 7.93 -1.31 -1.30
CA LEU A 90 9.02 -2.18 -0.87
C LEU A 90 8.78 -2.75 0.53
N PHE A 91 8.31 -1.92 1.45
CA PHE A 91 7.97 -2.34 2.80
C PHE A 91 6.81 -3.35 2.80
N MET A 92 5.74 -3.09 2.04
CA MET A 92 4.64 -4.04 1.90
C MET A 92 5.12 -5.38 1.34
N ILE A 93 5.91 -5.37 0.27
CA ILE A 93 6.48 -6.60 -0.32
C ILE A 93 7.34 -7.34 0.72
N PHE A 94 8.16 -6.63 1.47
CA PHE A 94 8.97 -7.20 2.55
C PHE A 94 8.12 -7.86 3.64
N VAL A 95 7.07 -7.16 4.11
CA VAL A 95 6.13 -7.69 5.11
C VAL A 95 5.41 -8.94 4.58
N MET A 96 5.00 -8.95 3.31
CA MET A 96 4.36 -10.12 2.71
C MET A 96 5.31 -11.33 2.60
N ARG A 97 6.58 -11.09 2.22
CA ARG A 97 7.59 -12.16 2.13
C ARG A 97 7.90 -12.75 3.50
N THR A 98 8.01 -11.90 4.52
CA THR A 98 8.25 -12.34 5.90
C THR A 98 7.04 -13.05 6.50
N SER A 99 5.81 -12.55 6.28
CA SER A 99 4.59 -13.22 6.77
C SER A 99 4.35 -14.57 6.09
N SER A 100 4.66 -14.69 4.80
CA SER A 100 4.56 -15.96 4.06
C SER A 100 5.57 -16.98 4.57
N ALA A 101 6.82 -16.57 4.82
CA ALA A 101 7.84 -17.43 5.42
C ALA A 101 7.43 -17.92 6.82
N VAL A 102 6.78 -17.07 7.61
CA VAL A 102 6.23 -17.46 8.92
C VAL A 102 5.05 -18.42 8.77
N ALA A 103 4.12 -18.16 7.84
CA ALA A 103 2.97 -19.03 7.60
C ALA A 103 3.37 -20.45 7.13
N ASP A 104 4.45 -20.58 6.35
CA ASP A 104 4.97 -21.88 5.92
C ASP A 104 5.62 -22.67 7.07
N VAL A 105 6.24 -22.00 8.05
CA VAL A 105 6.81 -22.64 9.25
C VAL A 105 5.72 -23.12 10.21
N PHE A 106 4.57 -22.45 10.28
CA PHE A 106 3.46 -22.81 11.15
C PHE A 106 2.39 -23.67 10.49
N ARG A 107 2.54 -24.08 9.21
CA ARG A 107 1.70 -25.16 8.68
C ARG A 107 2.02 -26.43 9.47
N PRO A 108 1.09 -26.96 10.28
CA PRO A 108 1.31 -28.28 10.84
C PRO A 108 1.46 -29.23 9.67
N THR A 109 2.61 -29.89 9.59
CA THR A 109 2.80 -31.08 8.78
C THR A 109 1.73 -32.07 9.24
N VAL A 110 0.56 -32.08 8.59
CA VAL A 110 -0.37 -33.20 8.73
C VAL A 110 0.39 -34.35 8.10
N THR A 111 1.05 -35.13 8.95
CA THR A 111 1.58 -36.44 8.63
C THR A 111 0.48 -37.22 7.94
N ARG A 112 0.58 -37.34 6.61
CA ARG A 112 -0.15 -38.34 5.84
C ARG A 112 0.52 -39.69 6.08
N GLU A 113 0.52 -40.13 7.33
CA GLU A 113 0.75 -41.51 7.72
C GLU A 113 -0.54 -42.02 8.34
N GLY A 114 -1.28 -42.85 7.61
CA GLY A 114 -2.51 -43.45 8.12
C GLY A 114 -3.65 -43.59 7.13
N ASN A 115 -3.40 -44.15 5.95
CA ASN A 115 -4.39 -45.09 5.42
C ASN A 115 -3.67 -46.18 4.64
N SER A 116 -3.09 -47.10 5.41
CA SER A 116 -2.72 -48.43 5.00
C SER A 116 -3.89 -49.11 4.27
N THR A 117 -3.64 -49.53 3.04
CA THR A 117 -4.14 -50.79 2.44
C THR A 117 -5.29 -51.47 3.19
N LEU A 118 -6.52 -51.31 2.70
CA LEU A 118 -7.59 -52.28 2.88
C LEU A 118 -7.99 -52.78 1.49
N PRO A 119 -7.78 -54.07 1.16
CA PRO A 119 -8.19 -54.63 -0.12
C PRO A 119 -9.71 -54.81 -0.10
N SER A 120 -10.42 -54.08 -0.96
CA SER A 120 -11.87 -54.23 -1.15
C SER A 120 -12.17 -55.32 -2.17
N THR A 121 -11.89 -56.59 -1.82
CA THR A 121 -12.55 -57.73 -2.47
C THR A 121 -13.96 -57.86 -1.89
N ILE A 122 -14.96 -57.29 -2.57
CA ILE A 122 -16.37 -57.62 -2.39
C ILE A 122 -16.83 -58.32 -3.67
N PRO A 123 -17.13 -59.63 -3.65
CA PRO A 123 -17.76 -60.29 -4.79
C PRO A 123 -19.24 -59.88 -4.83
N ARG A 124 -19.66 -59.21 -5.90
CA ARG A 124 -21.09 -59.06 -6.21
C ARG A 124 -21.64 -60.42 -6.63
N ARG A 125 -22.54 -60.97 -5.82
CA ARG A 125 -23.56 -61.92 -6.28
C ARG A 125 -24.76 -61.15 -6.79
#